data_AF-A0A1E1LXY4-F1
#
_entry.id   AF-A0A1E1LXY4-F1
#
_cell.length_a   1.000
_cell.length_b   1.000
_cell.length_c   1.000
_cell.angle_alpha   90.00
_cell.angle_beta   90.00
_cell.angle_gamma   90.00
#
_symmetry.space_group_name_H-M   'P 1'
#
loop_
_entity.id
_entity.type
_entity.pdbx_description
1 polymer ?
#
loop_
_entity_poly.entity_id
_entity_poly.type
_entity_poly.pdbx_seq_one_letter_code
_entity_poly.pdbx_strand_id
1 'polypeptide(L)'
;MLEAENDAGLSFDVAPYIKGRLENAGFINVVEKKVCCTIGRWSQDPWEKEVGLWEQLRLKKEVQFFCDRRFINNRAWRAEEVQVFGAQMRNAVTNNRPLAHHWFYFVYGQKPLKL
;
A
#
# COMPACT_ATOMS: atom_id res chain seq x y z
N MET A 1 3.86 -7.25 -10.45
CA MET A 1 2.87 -6.40 -9.75
C MET A 1 2.76 -5.04 -10.43
N LEU A 2 3.87 -4.29 -10.58
CA LEU A 2 3.94 -3.02 -11.34
C LEU A 2 3.40 -3.12 -12.78
N GLU A 3 3.66 -4.23 -13.47
CA GLU A 3 3.13 -4.41 -14.82
C GLU A 3 1.60 -4.61 -14.84
N ALA A 4 1.06 -5.39 -13.90
CA ALA A 4 -0.39 -5.60 -13.78
C ALA A 4 -1.12 -4.32 -13.33
N GLU A 5 -0.42 -3.45 -12.61
CA GLU A 5 -0.86 -2.10 -12.23
C GLU A 5 -1.02 -1.18 -13.45
N ASN A 6 -0.01 -1.16 -14.33
CA ASN A 6 -0.05 -0.37 -15.56
C ASN A 6 -1.22 -0.77 -16.47
N ASP A 7 -1.42 -2.07 -16.66
CA ASP A 7 -2.53 -2.60 -17.47
C ASP A 7 -3.90 -2.32 -16.84
N ALA A 8 -3.97 -2.20 -15.51
CA ALA A 8 -5.18 -1.84 -14.80
C ALA A 8 -5.50 -0.33 -14.86
N GLY A 9 -4.55 0.52 -15.27
CA GLY A 9 -4.65 1.97 -15.13
C GLY A 9 -4.75 2.45 -13.69
N LEU A 10 -4.36 1.62 -12.72
CA LEU A 10 -4.54 1.86 -11.28
C LEU A 10 -3.20 1.80 -10.58
N SER A 11 -2.50 2.94 -10.48
CA SER A 11 -1.19 2.97 -9.86
C SER A 11 -1.22 2.65 -8.36
N PHE A 12 -0.24 1.89 -7.88
CA PHE A 12 0.02 1.71 -6.44
C PHE A 12 0.86 2.86 -5.87
N ASP A 13 1.56 3.63 -6.71
CA ASP A 13 2.33 4.82 -6.33
C ASP A 13 1.53 6.11 -6.51
N VAL A 14 0.37 6.18 -5.84
CA VAL A 14 -0.49 7.38 -5.86
C VAL A 14 -0.21 8.34 -4.73
N ALA A 15 0.34 7.84 -3.62
CA ALA A 15 0.40 8.54 -2.34
C ALA A 15 1.16 9.88 -2.40
N PRO A 16 2.32 10.00 -3.09
CA PRO A 16 3.04 11.27 -3.20
C PRO A 16 2.28 12.38 -3.93
N TYR A 17 1.28 12.02 -4.74
CA TYR A 17 0.54 12.97 -5.57
C TYR A 17 -0.77 13.45 -4.91
N ILE A 18 -1.19 12.84 -3.79
CA ILE A 18 -2.50 13.12 -3.20
C ILE A 18 -2.61 14.58 -2.74
N LYS A 19 -1.55 15.15 -2.16
CA LYS A 19 -1.54 16.56 -1.73
C LYS A 19 -1.81 17.51 -2.89
N GLY A 20 -1.03 17.40 -3.96
CA GLY A 20 -1.21 18.23 -5.16
C GLY A 20 -2.59 18.01 -5.81
N ARG A 21 -3.12 16.80 -5.78
CA ARG A 21 -4.50 16.51 -6.26
C ARG A 21 -5.57 17.23 -5.43
N LEU A 22 -5.42 17.30 -4.11
CA LEU A 22 -6.33 18.05 -3.24
C LEU A 22 -6.25 19.56 -3.50
N GLU A 23 -5.04 20.09 -3.64
CA GLU A 23 -4.82 21.51 -3.96
C GLU A 23 -5.43 21.87 -5.33
N ASN A 24 -5.20 21.05 -6.35
CA ASN A 24 -5.77 21.22 -7.69
C ASN A 24 -7.29 21.09 -7.71
N ALA A 25 -7.87 20.31 -6.80
CA ALA A 25 -9.31 20.20 -6.62
C ALA A 25 -9.93 21.40 -5.87
N GLY A 26 -9.12 22.38 -5.46
CA GLY A 26 -9.57 23.61 -4.80
C GLY A 26 -9.73 23.49 -3.28
N PHE A 27 -9.14 22.47 -2.65
CA PHE A 27 -9.05 22.43 -1.19
C PHE A 27 -8.03 23.46 -0.69
N ILE A 28 -8.32 24.07 0.44
CA ILE A 28 -7.44 25.02 1.15
C ILE A 28 -6.89 24.37 2.41
N ASN A 29 -5.81 24.95 2.95
CA ASN A 29 -5.15 24.46 4.18
C ASN A 29 -4.80 22.96 4.10
N VAL A 30 -4.28 22.53 2.95
CA VAL A 30 -3.93 21.13 2.70
C VAL A 30 -2.66 20.76 3.47
N VAL A 31 -2.76 19.73 4.30
CA VAL A 31 -1.68 19.19 5.12
C VAL A 31 -1.37 17.77 4.66
N GLU A 32 -0.08 17.46 4.53
CA GLU A 32 0.43 16.12 4.32
C GLU A 32 1.28 15.72 5.52
N LYS A 33 0.95 14.58 6.13
CA LYS A 33 1.75 13.93 7.16
C LYS A 33 2.20 12.56 6.66
N LYS A 34 3.51 12.32 6.67
CA LYS A 34 4.09 11.01 6.34
C LYS A 34 4.51 10.31 7.62
N VAL A 35 4.15 9.04 7.74
CA VAL A 35 4.56 8.18 8.86
C VAL A 35 5.25 6.96 8.27
N CYS A 36 6.49 6.69 8.71
CA CYS A 36 7.19 5.47 8.35
C CYS A 36 6.56 4.30 9.12
N CYS A 37 6.21 3.23 8.41
CA CYS A 37 5.70 2.00 8.99
C CYS A 37 6.63 0.85 8.60
N THR A 38 7.19 0.21 9.60
CA THR A 38 8.00 -0.99 9.42
C THR A 38 7.11 -2.17 9.00
N ILE A 39 7.70 -3.17 8.35
CA ILE A 39 7.02 -4.42 8.01
C ILE A 39 7.76 -5.54 8.74
N GLY A 40 7.11 -6.08 9.78
CA GLY A 40 7.64 -7.14 10.62
C GLY A 40 8.35 -6.63 11.87
N ARG A 41 9.12 -7.51 12.51
CA ARG A 41 9.67 -7.29 13.87
C ARG A 41 11.14 -6.84 13.90
N TRP A 42 11.64 -6.28 12.79
CA TRP A 42 13.08 -6.03 12.64
C TRP A 42 13.56 -4.76 13.35
N SER A 43 12.69 -3.79 13.65
CA SER A 43 13.08 -2.61 14.43
C SER A 43 13.43 -2.98 15.87
N GLN A 44 14.38 -2.26 16.46
CA GLN A 44 14.74 -2.40 17.88
C GLN A 44 13.80 -1.59 18.77
N ASP A 45 13.16 -0.54 18.24
CA ASP A 45 12.20 0.26 18.96
C ASP A 45 10.93 -0.56 19.29
N PRO A 46 10.46 -0.59 20.56
CA PRO A 46 9.30 -1.39 20.94
C PRO A 46 8.02 -1.02 20.21
N TRP A 47 7.80 0.28 19.97
CA TRP A 47 6.61 0.78 19.30
C TRP A 47 6.63 0.42 17.81
N GLU A 48 7.75 0.68 17.12
CA GLU A 48 7.90 0.30 15.72
C GLU A 48 7.81 -1.21 15.49
N LYS A 49 8.29 -2.02 16.45
CA LYS A 49 8.17 -3.48 16.39
C LYS A 49 6.72 -3.94 16.49
N GLU A 50 5.92 -3.31 17.35
CA GLU A 50 4.50 -3.61 17.47
C GLU A 50 3.74 -3.20 16.21
N VAL A 51 3.92 -1.95 15.75
CA VAL A 51 3.31 -1.45 14.52
C VAL A 51 3.67 -2.33 13.33
N GLY A 52 4.95 -2.69 13.17
CA GLY A 52 5.40 -3.53 12.08
C GLY A 52 4.85 -4.96 12.12
N LEU A 53 4.58 -5.50 13.32
CA LEU A 53 3.90 -6.79 13.45
C LEU A 53 2.46 -6.72 12.93
N TRP A 54 1.73 -5.66 13.29
CA TRP A 54 0.37 -5.45 12.81
C TRP A 54 0.32 -5.26 11.29
N GLU A 55 1.26 -4.49 10.74
CA GLU A 55 1.33 -4.27 9.29
C GLU A 55 1.72 -5.54 8.53
N GLN A 56 2.67 -6.32 9.04
CA GLN A 56 3.01 -7.62 8.46
C GLN A 56 1.81 -8.58 8.46
N LEU A 57 1.02 -8.61 9.54
CA LEU A 57 -0.21 -9.40 9.61
C LEU A 57 -1.25 -8.93 8.59
N ARG A 58 -1.44 -7.60 8.47
CA ARG A 58 -2.35 -6.99 7.51
C ARG A 58 -1.97 -7.38 6.08
N LEU A 59 -0.72 -7.15 5.68
CA LEU A 59 -0.22 -7.48 4.35
C LEU A 59 -0.38 -8.98 4.05
N LYS A 60 -0.08 -9.86 5.01
CA LYS A 60 -0.25 -11.31 4.85
C LYS A 60 -1.70 -11.72 4.56
N LYS A 61 -2.67 -11.04 5.17
CA LYS A 61 -4.11 -11.29 4.94
C LYS A 61 -4.59 -10.69 3.62
N GLU A 62 -4.13 -9.49 3.28
CA GLU A 62 -4.62 -8.73 2.12
C GLU A 62 -3.96 -9.13 0.80
N VAL A 63 -2.77 -9.76 0.83
CA VAL A 63 -2.00 -9.98 -0.40
C VAL A 63 -2.70 -10.83 -1.46
N GLN A 64 -3.53 -11.80 -1.03
CA GLN A 64 -4.33 -12.60 -1.97
C GLN A 64 -5.37 -11.71 -2.68
N PHE A 65 -6.04 -10.82 -1.93
CA PHE A 65 -7.02 -9.90 -2.47
C PHE A 65 -6.42 -8.90 -3.46
N PHE A 66 -5.17 -8.46 -3.24
CA PHE A 66 -4.48 -7.61 -4.20
C PHE A 66 -4.24 -8.32 -5.54
N CYS A 67 -4.02 -9.64 -5.51
CA CYS A 67 -3.70 -10.45 -6.68
C CYS A 67 -4.95 -10.94 -7.44
N ASP A 68 -5.96 -11.46 -6.73
CA ASP A 68 -7.08 -12.19 -7.33
C ASP A 68 -7.74 -11.47 -8.50
N ARG A 69 -8.40 -10.34 -8.27
CA ARG A 69 -9.21 -9.73 -9.33
C ARG A 69 -8.38 -9.04 -10.42
N ARG A 70 -7.17 -8.56 -10.10
CA ARG A 70 -6.34 -7.78 -11.05
C ARG A 70 -5.61 -8.68 -12.03
N PHE A 71 -5.03 -9.77 -11.54
CA PHE A 71 -4.26 -10.68 -12.39
C PHE A 71 -5.17 -11.53 -13.29
N ILE A 72 -6.34 -11.92 -12.79
CA ILE A 72 -7.33 -12.66 -13.60
C ILE A 72 -7.91 -11.75 -14.68
N ASN A 73 -8.39 -10.55 -14.34
CA ASN A 73 -9.12 -9.71 -15.30
C ASN A 73 -8.22 -9.01 -16.32
N ASN A 74 -7.02 -8.56 -15.91
CA ASN A 74 -6.21 -7.68 -16.75
C ASN A 74 -5.05 -8.42 -17.42
N ARG A 75 -4.64 -9.57 -16.88
CA ARG A 75 -3.51 -10.36 -17.38
C ARG A 75 -3.91 -11.77 -17.82
N ALA A 76 -5.19 -12.12 -17.73
CA ALA A 76 -5.72 -13.44 -18.08
C ALA A 76 -4.99 -14.61 -17.40
N TRP A 77 -4.46 -14.40 -16.19
CA TRP A 77 -3.85 -15.47 -15.41
C TRP A 77 -4.90 -16.48 -14.99
N ARG A 78 -4.49 -17.76 -14.94
CA ARG A 78 -5.32 -18.82 -14.37
C ARG A 78 -5.39 -18.68 -12.86
N ALA A 79 -6.49 -19.15 -12.27
CA ALA A 79 -6.69 -19.07 -10.82
C ALA A 79 -5.55 -19.74 -10.03
N GLU A 80 -5.02 -20.84 -10.55
CA GLU A 80 -3.91 -21.58 -9.94
C GLU A 80 -2.62 -20.76 -9.90
N GLU A 81 -2.32 -20.02 -10.98
CA GLU A 81 -1.14 -19.14 -11.07
C GLU A 81 -1.22 -18.02 -10.02
N VAL A 82 -2.42 -17.48 -9.82
CA VAL A 82 -2.66 -16.43 -8.81
C VAL A 82 -2.55 -16.97 -7.39
N GLN A 83 -2.98 -18.21 -7.13
CA GLN A 83 -2.79 -18.84 -5.82
C GLN A 83 -1.31 -19.09 -5.50
N VAL A 84 -0.54 -19.57 -6.49
CA VAL A 84 0.91 -19.79 -6.34
C VAL A 84 1.63 -18.47 -6.07
N PHE A 85 1.32 -17.43 -6.85
CA PHE A 85 1.91 -16.11 -6.65
C PHE A 85 1.54 -15.51 -5.29
N GLY A 86 0.27 -15.63 -4.87
CA GLY A 86 -0.18 -15.22 -3.55
C GLY A 86 0.57 -15.91 -2.41
N ALA A 87 0.89 -17.21 -2.56
CA ALA A 87 1.69 -17.96 -1.59
C ALA A 87 3.13 -17.43 -1.51
N GLN A 88 3.76 -17.15 -2.66
CA GLN A 88 5.10 -16.56 -2.70
C GLN A 88 5.14 -15.19 -2.02
N MET A 89 4.12 -14.36 -2.28
CA MET A 89 4.01 -13.03 -1.67
C MET A 89 3.81 -13.11 -0.15
N ARG A 90 3.00 -14.04 0.36
CA ARG A 90 2.87 -14.26 1.82
C ARG A 90 4.21 -14.61 2.45
N ASN A 91 5.00 -15.46 1.80
CA ASN A 91 6.33 -15.82 2.28
C ASN A 91 7.28 -14.61 2.28
N ALA A 92 7.24 -13.79 1.22
CA ALA A 92 8.03 -12.58 1.12
C ALA A 92 7.69 -11.57 2.24
N VAL A 93 6.41 -11.34 2.53
CA VAL A 93 5.94 -10.44 3.60
C VAL A 93 6.39 -10.90 4.98
N THR A 94 6.48 -12.22 5.21
CA THR A 94 6.96 -12.76 6.50
C THR A 94 8.48 -12.71 6.68
N ASN A 95 9.23 -12.42 5.60
CA ASN A 95 10.68 -12.35 5.66
C ASN A 95 11.13 -10.98 6.20
N ASN A 96 11.71 -10.97 7.40
CA ASN A 96 12.21 -9.74 8.03
C ASN A 96 13.63 -9.35 7.57
N ARG A 97 14.36 -10.21 6.82
CA ARG A 97 15.73 -9.92 6.36
C ARG A 97 15.88 -8.62 5.54
N PRO A 98 14.92 -8.22 4.68
CA PRO A 98 15.05 -7.00 3.88
C PRO A 98 14.90 -5.71 4.68
N LEU A 99 14.55 -5.78 5.98
CA LEU A 99 14.28 -4.60 6.82
C LEU A 99 13.25 -3.65 6.17
N ALA A 100 12.20 -4.25 5.58
CA ALA A 100 11.26 -3.53 4.74
C ALA A 100 10.40 -2.55 5.57
N HIS A 101 10.12 -1.40 4.99
CA HIS A 101 9.19 -0.39 5.49
C HIS A 101 8.44 0.25 4.32
N HIS A 102 7.33 0.92 4.61
CA HIS A 102 6.67 1.82 3.67
C HIS A 102 6.18 3.08 4.37
N TRP A 103 5.75 4.06 3.58
CA TRP A 103 5.25 5.33 4.08
C TRP A 103 3.72 5.37 4.03
N PHE A 104 3.08 5.63 5.16
CA PHE A 104 1.69 6.04 5.19
C PHE A 104 1.59 7.54 4.98
N TYR A 105 0.76 7.93 4.02
CA TYR A 105 0.44 9.32 3.71
C TYR A 105 -0.94 9.65 4.27
N PHE A 106 -0.98 10.57 5.23
CA PHE A 106 -2.20 11.16 5.74
C PHE A 106 -2.32 12.55 5.16
N VAL A 107 -3.22 12.71 4.18
CA VAL A 107 -3.42 13.98 3.49
C VAL A 107 -4.86 14.44 3.70
N TYR A 108 -5.02 15.65 4.19
CA TYR A 108 -6.31 16.25 4.46
C TYR A 108 -6.28 17.74 4.16
N GLY A 109 -7.43 18.31 3.85
CA GLY A 109 -7.59 19.73 3.57
C GLY A 109 -9.03 20.17 3.85
N GLN A 110 -9.26 21.47 3.81
CA GLN A 110 -10.56 22.07 4.03
C GLN A 110 -11.20 22.44 2.69
N LYS A 111 -12.45 22.03 2.49
CA LYS A 111 -13.23 22.49 1.34
C LYS A 111 -13.68 23.94 1.61
N PRO A 112 -13.39 24.90 0.72
CA PRO A 112 -13.88 26.27 0.90
C PRO A 112 -15.40 26.29 0.97
N LEU A 113 -15.95 26.97 1.98
CA LEU A 113 -17.37 27.30 2.00
C LEU A 113 -17.59 28.41 0.98
N LYS A 114 -18.47 28.17 0.00
CA LYS A 114 -18.99 29.26 -0.82
C LYS A 114 -19.92 30.08 0.07
N LEU A 115 -19.56 31.32 0.37
CA LEU A 115 -20.50 32.34 0.83
C LEU A 115 -21.26 32.89 -0.38
#